data_AF-A0A8T6EAY3-F1
#
_entry.id   AF-A0A8T6EAY3-F1
#
_cell.length_a   1.000
_cell.length_b   1.000
_cell.length_c   1.000
_cell.angle_alpha   90.00
_cell.angle_beta   90.00
_cell.angle_gamma   90.00
#
_symmetry.space_group_name_H-M   'P 1'
#
loop_
_entity.id
_entity.type
_entity.pdbx_description
1 polymer ?
#
loop_
_entity_poly.entity_id
_entity_poly.type
_entity_poly.pdbx_seq_one_letter_code
_entity_poly.pdbx_strand_id
1 'polypeptide(L)'
;MSIKYLLGLVLVTTCILTVSAVYEIQVGRYSTMKTLPTEAQQNIFATVTNVQFDSSITTVGEAMRHLLENQGIRLAVPRTQENQVHTLLALPLPQIHRQLGPISLRHALETLAGPVWRLVQDPIHRLVSFELCNEVVEEGTDE
;
A
#
# COMPACT_ATOMS: atom_id res chain seq x y z
N MET A 1 -12.78 34.76 46.97
CA MET A 1 -11.57 33.94 46.77
C MET A 1 -11.66 33.20 45.43
N SER A 2 -11.88 33.90 44.31
CA SER A 2 -12.36 33.22 43.09
C SER A 2 -11.83 33.78 41.76
N ILE A 3 -11.07 34.88 41.75
CA ILE A 3 -10.61 35.52 40.51
C ILE A 3 -9.19 35.10 40.08
N LYS A 4 -8.35 34.67 41.04
CA LYS A 4 -6.97 34.21 40.79
C LYS A 4 -6.90 32.90 40.00
N TYR A 5 -7.86 32.00 40.22
CA TYR A 5 -7.91 30.70 39.52
C TYR A 5 -8.46 30.82 38.09
N LEU A 6 -9.32 31.82 37.83
CA LEU A 6 -9.92 32.03 36.51
C LEU A 6 -8.89 32.56 35.51
N LEU A 7 -7.97 33.44 35.96
CA LEU A 7 -6.89 33.96 35.12
C LEU A 7 -5.81 32.90 34.84
N GLY A 8 -5.52 32.04 35.82
CA GLY A 8 -4.61 30.91 35.66
C GLY A 8 -5.14 29.84 34.70
N LEU A 9 -6.45 29.54 34.76
CA LEU A 9 -7.08 28.54 33.90
C LEU A 9 -7.16 28.99 32.44
N VAL A 10 -7.42 30.28 32.17
CA VAL A 10 -7.40 30.86 30.81
C VAL A 10 -5.98 30.86 30.19
N LEU A 11 -4.94 31.08 31.00
CA LEU A 11 -3.55 31.09 30.53
C LEU A 11 -3.03 29.67 30.23
N VAL A 12 -3.46 28.67 31.00
CA VAL A 12 -3.10 27.25 30.76
C VAL A 12 -3.85 26.68 29.56
N THR A 13 -5.13 27.03 29.36
CA THR A 13 -5.90 26.57 28.19
C THR A 13 -5.45 27.21 26.89
N THR A 14 -4.95 28.45 26.91
CA THR A 14 -4.37 29.10 25.72
C THR A 14 -3.01 28.51 25.32
N CYS A 15 -2.23 28.00 26.28
CA CYS A 15 -0.93 27.38 26.01
C CYS A 15 -1.05 26.01 25.31
N ILE A 16 -2.17 25.31 25.47
CA ILE A 16 -2.38 23.96 24.89
C ILE A 16 -2.81 24.03 23.41
N LEU A 17 -3.37 25.16 22.94
CA LEU A 17 -3.99 25.24 21.61
C LEU A 17 -3.06 25.69 20.46
N THR A 18 -1.78 25.99 20.71
CA THR A 18 -0.90 26.58 19.67
C THR A 18 0.44 25.89 19.44
N VAL A 19 0.56 24.60 19.78
CA VAL A 19 1.65 23.78 19.20
C VAL A 19 1.24 23.33 17.79
N SER A 20 1.33 24.25 16.83
CA SER A 20 1.35 23.89 15.41
C SER A 20 2.75 23.35 15.10
N ALA A 21 2.90 22.03 15.07
CA ALA A 21 4.15 21.41 14.65
C ALA A 21 4.41 21.76 13.17
N VAL A 22 5.46 22.55 12.91
CA VAL A 22 5.85 22.95 11.55
C VAL A 22 6.64 21.80 10.92
N TYR A 23 6.02 21.08 9.99
CA TYR A 23 6.65 19.97 9.24
C TYR A 23 7.08 20.39 7.83
N GLU A 24 7.31 21.67 7.60
CA GLU A 24 7.75 22.19 6.31
C GLU A 24 9.02 23.02 6.50
N ILE A 25 10.05 22.68 5.73
CA ILE A 25 11.31 23.41 5.69
C ILE A 25 11.44 24.10 4.34
N GLN A 26 11.86 25.36 4.35
CA GLN A 26 12.12 26.12 3.13
C GLN A 26 13.50 25.73 2.59
N VAL A 27 13.54 25.09 1.42
CA VAL A 27 14.77 24.62 0.74
C VAL A 27 15.24 25.59 -0.37
N GLY A 28 14.66 26.78 -0.42
CA GLY A 28 15.03 27.85 -1.35
C GLY A 28 14.00 28.97 -1.34
N ARG A 29 14.17 30.02 -2.15
CA ARG A 29 13.26 31.19 -2.12
C ARG A 29 11.81 30.86 -2.52
N TYR A 30 11.59 29.78 -3.26
CA TYR A 30 10.27 29.39 -3.79
C TYR A 30 9.97 27.91 -3.61
N SER A 31 10.72 27.21 -2.74
CA SER A 31 10.56 25.77 -2.56
C SER A 31 10.53 25.41 -1.09
N THR A 32 9.50 24.68 -0.71
CA THR A 32 9.33 24.06 0.59
C THR A 32 9.34 22.54 0.43
N MET A 33 9.90 21.85 1.41
CA MET A 33 9.84 20.40 1.51
C MET A 33 9.14 20.03 2.81
N LYS A 34 8.26 19.04 2.73
CA LYS A 34 7.67 18.41 3.91
C LYS A 34 8.71 17.52 4.55
N THR A 35 8.85 17.60 5.87
CA THR A 35 9.71 16.73 6.67
C THR A 35 8.99 15.49 7.17
N LEU A 36 7.71 15.31 6.78
CA LEU A 36 7.00 14.05 7.00
C LEU A 36 7.50 12.98 6.01
N PRO A 37 7.50 11.69 6.40
CA PRO A 37 7.71 10.60 5.46
C PRO A 37 6.70 10.70 4.30
N THR A 38 7.19 10.47 3.08
CA THR A 38 6.33 10.36 1.88
C THR A 38 5.34 9.22 2.02
N GLU A 39 4.25 9.25 1.25
CA GLU A 39 3.25 8.17 1.28
C GLU A 39 3.89 6.80 1.01
N ALA A 40 4.79 6.69 0.03
CA ALA A 40 5.51 5.46 -0.26
C ALA A 40 6.43 4.98 0.89
N GLN A 41 6.96 5.91 1.69
CA GLN A 41 7.74 5.57 2.89
C GLN A 41 6.86 5.09 4.05
N GLN A 42 5.63 5.61 4.17
CA GLN A 42 4.66 5.16 5.18
C GLN A 42 3.98 3.84 4.76
N ASN A 43 3.67 3.72 3.48
CA ASN A 43 3.02 2.59 2.85
C ASN A 43 3.81 2.17 1.61
N ILE A 44 4.65 1.15 1.79
CA ILE A 44 5.52 0.66 0.73
C ILE A 44 4.77 0.18 -0.53
N PHE A 45 3.49 -0.21 -0.40
CA PHE A 45 2.67 -0.62 -1.53
C PHE A 45 2.20 0.58 -2.39
N ALA A 46 2.35 1.81 -1.90
CA ALA A 46 2.14 3.04 -2.66
C ALA A 46 3.36 3.44 -3.50
N THR A 47 4.48 2.72 -3.38
CA THR A 47 5.69 2.98 -4.18
C THR A 47 5.38 2.85 -5.67
N VAL A 48 5.71 3.89 -6.43
CA VAL A 48 5.57 3.88 -7.90
C VAL A 48 6.66 2.99 -8.48
N THR A 49 6.26 2.00 -9.27
CA THR A 49 7.14 1.09 -9.97
C THR A 49 6.98 1.22 -11.49
N ASN A 50 8.08 0.96 -12.18
CA ASN A 50 8.13 0.82 -13.63
C ASN A 50 9.06 -0.36 -13.94
N VAL A 51 8.49 -1.47 -14.40
CA VAL A 51 9.20 -2.73 -14.58
C VAL A 51 9.02 -3.26 -16.01
N GLN A 52 10.09 -3.85 -16.53
CA GLN A 52 10.11 -4.65 -17.73
C GLN A 52 10.58 -6.05 -17.36
N PHE A 53 9.71 -7.05 -17.51
CA PHE A 53 10.04 -8.44 -17.19
C PHE A 53 10.82 -9.08 -18.34
N ASP A 54 11.96 -9.69 -18.00
CA ASP A 54 12.74 -10.49 -18.94
C ASP A 54 11.96 -11.73 -19.40
N SER A 55 12.32 -12.26 -20.57
CA SER A 55 11.89 -13.52 -21.15
C SER A 55 12.01 -14.72 -20.21
N SER A 56 12.97 -14.69 -19.28
CA SER A 56 13.16 -15.70 -18.23
C SER A 56 11.99 -15.78 -17.24
N ILE A 57 11.21 -14.70 -17.09
CA ILE A 57 10.00 -14.66 -16.27
C ILE A 57 8.83 -15.12 -17.14
N THR A 58 8.25 -16.26 -16.78
CA THR A 58 7.23 -16.97 -17.56
C THR A 58 5.88 -17.04 -16.87
N THR A 59 5.85 -16.97 -15.53
CA THR A 59 4.62 -17.09 -14.74
C THR A 59 4.28 -15.81 -14.00
N VAL A 60 2.99 -15.65 -13.65
CA VAL A 60 2.49 -14.55 -12.80
C VAL A 60 3.21 -14.54 -11.44
N GLY A 61 3.44 -15.71 -10.84
CA GLY A 61 4.14 -15.80 -9.57
C GLY A 61 5.61 -15.40 -9.63
N GLU A 62 6.30 -15.67 -10.75
CA GLU A 62 7.65 -15.15 -10.98
C GLU A 62 7.66 -13.63 -11.13
N ALA A 63 6.72 -13.07 -11.89
CA ALA A 63 6.58 -11.63 -12.07
C ALA A 63 6.31 -10.91 -10.74
N MET A 64 5.40 -11.46 -9.92
CA MET A 64 5.13 -10.92 -8.57
C MET A 64 6.36 -11.00 -7.66
N ARG A 65 7.08 -12.13 -7.65
CA ARG A 65 8.32 -12.25 -6.87
C ARG A 65 9.38 -11.23 -7.33
N HIS A 66 9.52 -11.02 -8.63
CA HIS A 66 10.46 -10.05 -9.18
C HIS A 66 10.08 -8.60 -8.78
N LEU A 67 8.80 -8.25 -8.81
CA LEU A 67 8.32 -6.95 -8.32
C LEU A 67 8.67 -6.69 -6.85
N LEU A 68 8.67 -7.75 -6.03
CA LEU A 68 8.85 -7.65 -4.57
C LEU A 68 10.32 -7.71 -4.12
N GLU A 69 11.24 -8.17 -4.96
CA GLU A 69 12.64 -8.50 -4.60
C GLU A 69 13.38 -7.36 -3.86
N ASN A 70 13.17 -6.12 -4.30
CA ASN A 70 13.81 -4.93 -3.72
C ASN A 70 12.91 -4.12 -2.76
N GLN A 71 11.69 -4.58 -2.52
CA GLN A 71 10.70 -3.88 -1.70
C GLN A 71 10.68 -4.38 -0.26
N GLY A 72 11.49 -5.39 0.10
CA GLY A 72 11.52 -5.94 1.46
C GLY A 72 10.22 -6.62 1.90
N ILE A 73 9.38 -7.00 0.95
CA ILE A 73 8.14 -7.79 1.10
C ILE A 73 8.35 -9.12 0.39
N ARG A 74 7.73 -10.20 0.87
CA ARG A 74 7.77 -11.50 0.19
C ARG A 74 6.37 -11.99 -0.15
N LEU A 75 6.28 -12.76 -1.23
CA LEU A 75 5.05 -13.46 -1.57
C LEU A 75 4.86 -14.63 -0.58
N ALA A 76 3.67 -14.77 -0.02
CA ALA A 76 3.34 -15.87 0.87
C ALA A 76 3.42 -17.21 0.12
N VAL A 77 4.08 -18.20 0.71
CA VAL A 77 4.14 -19.55 0.15
C VAL A 77 2.80 -20.25 0.42
N PRO A 78 2.07 -20.71 -0.62
CA PRO A 78 0.86 -21.49 -0.41
C PRO A 78 1.21 -22.75 0.39
N ARG A 79 0.58 -22.93 1.56
CA ARG A 79 0.88 -24.09 2.43
C ARG A 79 0.36 -25.41 1.86
N THR A 80 -0.62 -25.36 0.96
CA THR A 80 -1.27 -26.52 0.35
C THR A 80 -1.30 -26.36 -1.16
N GLN A 81 -1.13 -27.47 -1.88
CA GLN A 81 -1.12 -27.50 -3.34
C GLN A 81 -2.51 -27.22 -3.95
N GLU A 82 -3.58 -27.48 -3.18
CA GLU A 82 -4.98 -27.21 -3.55
C GLU A 82 -5.41 -25.75 -3.33
N ASN A 83 -4.49 -24.87 -2.90
CA ASN A 83 -4.82 -23.47 -2.68
C ASN A 83 -5.03 -22.76 -4.03
N GLN A 84 -6.16 -22.07 -4.20
CA GLN A 84 -6.48 -21.29 -5.40
C GLN A 84 -5.38 -20.26 -5.74
N VAL A 85 -4.68 -19.73 -4.73
CA VAL A 85 -3.53 -18.84 -4.91
C VAL A 85 -2.40 -19.55 -5.67
N HIS A 86 -2.15 -20.84 -5.41
CA HIS A 86 -1.14 -21.59 -6.16
C HIS A 86 -1.48 -21.65 -7.65
N THR A 87 -2.78 -21.83 -7.98
CA THR A 87 -3.26 -21.79 -9.38
C THR A 87 -2.99 -20.43 -10.02
N LEU A 88 -3.30 -19.33 -9.33
CA LEU A 88 -3.01 -17.97 -9.82
C LEU A 88 -1.54 -17.78 -10.14
N LEU A 89 -0.66 -18.17 -9.21
CA LEU A 89 0.79 -17.96 -9.35
C LEU A 89 1.40 -18.81 -10.47
N ALA A 90 0.78 -19.95 -10.80
CA ALA A 90 1.21 -20.84 -11.88
C ALA A 90 0.73 -20.38 -13.28
N LEU A 91 -0.17 -19.39 -13.37
CA LEU A 91 -0.65 -18.89 -14.66
C LEU A 91 0.51 -18.28 -15.48
N PRO A 92 0.50 -18.44 -16.81
CA PRO A 92 1.49 -17.81 -17.67
C PRO A 92 1.35 -16.28 -17.61
N LEU A 93 2.49 -15.58 -17.64
CA LEU A 93 2.52 -14.12 -17.69
C LEU A 93 2.04 -13.63 -19.06
N PRO A 94 0.92 -12.89 -19.15
CA PRO A 94 0.44 -12.34 -20.41
C PRO A 94 1.45 -11.35 -21.02
N GLN A 95 1.56 -11.33 -22.35
CA GLN A 95 2.50 -10.45 -23.06
C GLN A 95 2.29 -8.97 -22.72
N ILE A 96 1.03 -8.53 -22.61
CA ILE A 96 0.70 -7.14 -22.26
C ILE A 96 1.17 -6.76 -20.85
N HIS A 97 1.33 -7.72 -19.94
CA HIS A 97 1.82 -7.50 -18.58
C HIS A 97 3.35 -7.61 -18.46
N ARG A 98 4.07 -7.85 -19.57
CA ARG A 98 5.55 -7.85 -19.54
C ARG A 98 6.15 -6.48 -19.26
N GLN A 99 5.39 -5.42 -19.48
CA GLN A 99 5.76 -4.05 -19.13
C GLN A 99 4.66 -3.46 -18.24
N LEU A 100 5.04 -2.98 -17.06
CA LEU A 100 4.11 -2.33 -16.14
C LEU A 100 4.72 -1.02 -15.65
N GLY A 101 4.05 0.11 -15.89
CA GLY A 101 4.44 1.39 -15.31
C GLY A 101 3.93 2.62 -16.05
N PRO A 102 4.06 3.81 -15.46
CA PRO A 102 4.28 4.09 -14.04
C PRO A 102 2.99 3.81 -13.24
N ILE A 103 3.03 2.87 -12.29
CA ILE A 103 1.89 2.48 -11.46
C ILE A 103 2.35 2.17 -10.03
N SER A 104 1.47 2.20 -9.03
CA SER A 104 1.87 1.80 -7.67
C SER A 104 2.09 0.29 -7.58
N LEU A 105 2.95 -0.14 -6.64
CA LEU A 105 3.23 -1.55 -6.39
C LEU A 105 1.95 -2.34 -6.09
N ARG A 106 1.02 -1.77 -5.32
CA ARG A 106 -0.32 -2.33 -5.10
C ARG A 106 -1.02 -2.62 -6.42
N HIS A 107 -1.20 -1.61 -7.26
CA HIS A 107 -1.91 -1.75 -8.52
C HIS A 107 -1.20 -2.69 -9.48
N ALA A 108 0.13 -2.74 -9.48
CA ALA A 108 0.90 -3.70 -10.25
C ALA A 108 0.57 -5.15 -9.84
N LEU A 109 0.55 -5.43 -8.53
CA LEU A 109 0.21 -6.76 -8.00
C LEU A 109 -1.25 -7.12 -8.29
N GLU A 110 -2.18 -6.20 -8.11
CA GLU A 110 -3.60 -6.40 -8.41
C GLU A 110 -3.86 -6.58 -9.92
N THR A 111 -3.13 -5.88 -10.78
CA THR A 111 -3.19 -6.04 -12.25
C THR A 111 -2.70 -7.41 -12.68
N LEU A 112 -1.60 -7.89 -12.08
CA LEU A 112 -1.08 -9.24 -12.33
C LEU A 112 -2.01 -10.33 -11.81
N ALA A 113 -2.70 -10.09 -10.70
CA ALA A 113 -3.64 -11.05 -10.12
C ALA A 113 -4.95 -11.13 -10.91
N GLY A 114 -5.47 -9.98 -11.34
CA GLY A 114 -6.77 -9.85 -12.00
C GLY A 114 -7.91 -9.46 -11.05
N PRO A 115 -9.09 -9.13 -11.59
CA PRO A 115 -10.17 -8.44 -10.86
C PRO A 115 -10.85 -9.29 -9.78
N VAL A 116 -10.82 -10.61 -9.91
CA VAL A 116 -11.44 -11.53 -8.95
C VAL A 116 -10.61 -11.72 -7.68
N TRP A 117 -9.40 -11.15 -7.64
CA TRP A 117 -8.46 -11.29 -6.54
C TRP A 117 -8.30 -9.99 -5.77
N ARG A 118 -8.25 -10.10 -4.45
CA ARG A 118 -7.91 -9.02 -3.54
C ARG A 118 -6.54 -9.27 -2.92
N LEU A 119 -5.74 -8.21 -2.83
CA LEU A 119 -4.44 -8.23 -2.19
C LEU A 119 -4.59 -8.26 -0.66
N VAL A 120 -4.08 -9.31 -0.02
CA VAL A 120 -4.04 -9.48 1.44
C VAL A 120 -2.63 -9.24 1.95
N GLN A 121 -2.49 -8.41 2.98
CA GLN A 121 -1.19 -8.01 3.53
C GLN A 121 -1.00 -8.56 4.92
N ASP A 122 0.19 -9.12 5.17
CA ASP A 122 0.67 -9.46 6.50
C ASP A 122 1.81 -8.48 6.87
N PRO A 123 1.49 -7.35 7.53
CA PRO A 123 2.48 -6.34 7.88
C PRO A 123 3.48 -6.83 8.91
N ILE A 124 3.14 -7.84 9.71
CA ILE A 124 4.00 -8.38 10.77
C ILE A 124 5.13 -9.20 10.14
N HIS A 125 4.78 -10.11 9.24
CA HIS A 125 5.76 -10.99 8.58
C HIS A 125 6.31 -10.42 7.26
N ARG A 126 5.83 -9.23 6.86
CA ARG A 126 6.08 -8.59 5.56
C ARG A 126 5.78 -9.55 4.41
N LEU A 127 4.60 -10.16 4.46
CA LEU A 127 4.12 -11.04 3.42
C LEU A 127 2.94 -10.42 2.69
N VAL A 128 2.76 -10.84 1.45
CA VAL A 128 1.58 -10.54 0.66
C VAL A 128 0.99 -11.82 0.09
N SER A 129 -0.32 -11.91 0.07
CA SER A 129 -1.10 -13.03 -0.46
C SER A 129 -2.31 -12.50 -1.22
N PHE A 130 -3.11 -13.41 -1.78
CA PHE A 130 -4.36 -13.08 -2.43
C PHE A 130 -5.52 -13.89 -1.86
N GLU A 131 -6.71 -13.32 -1.91
CA GLU A 131 -7.98 -13.98 -1.62
C GLU A 131 -8.98 -13.66 -2.74
N LEU A 132 -9.98 -14.53 -2.93
CA LEU A 132 -11.04 -14.24 -3.89
C LEU A 132 -11.97 -13.17 -3.34
N CYS A 133 -12.37 -12.24 -4.21
CA CYS A 133 -13.47 -11.32 -3.95
C CYS A 133 -14.76 -12.14 -3.89
N ASN A 134 -15.29 -12.36 -2.68
CA ASN A 134 -16.63 -12.91 -2.54
C ASN A 134 -17.61 -11.76 -2.80
N GLU A 135 -18.22 -11.71 -3.99
CA GLU A 135 -19.36 -10.82 -4.22
C GLU A 135 -20.55 -11.35 -3.42
N VAL A 136 -20.80 -10.76 -2.25
CA VAL A 136 -22.14 -10.76 -1.69
C VAL A 136 -22.89 -9.66 -2.41
N VAL A 137 -23.55 -10.02 -3.51
CA VAL A 137 -24.60 -9.17 -4.08
C VAL A 137 -25.75 -9.24 -3.08
N GLU A 138 -25.81 -8.30 -2.15
CA GLU A 138 -27.07 -8.02 -1.47
C GLU A 138 -27.98 -7.40 -2.53
N GLU A 139 -28.78 -8.26 -3.18
CA GLU A 139 -30.00 -7.86 -3.88
C GLU A 139 -30.85 -7.11 -2.85
N GLY A 140 -30.84 -5.78 -2.94
CA GLY A 140 -31.82 -4.94 -2.31
C GLY A 140 -33.18 -5.32 -2.85
N THR A 141 -33.94 -6.06 -2.04
CA THR A 141 -35.38 -6.19 -2.17
C THR A 141 -36.00 -4.82 -1.93
N ASP A 142 -36.12 -4.03 -3.00
CA ASP A 142 -37.05 -2.91 -3.03
C ASP A 142 -38.46 -3.51 -3.30
N GLU A 143 -39.21 -3.73 -2.22
CA GLU A 143 -40.68 -3.83 -2.23
C GLU A 143 -41.30 -2.45 -1.96
#